data_AF-A0A956I1J9-F1
#
_entry.id   AF-A0A956I1J9-F1
#
_cell.length_a   1.000
_cell.length_b   1.000
_cell.length_c   1.000
_cell.angle_alpha   90.00
_cell.angle_beta   90.00
_cell.angle_gamma   90.00
#
_symmetry.space_group_name_H-M   'P 1'
#
loop_
_entity.id
_entity.type
_entity.pdbx_description
1 polymer ?
#
loop_
_entity_poly.entity_id
_entity_poly.type
_entity_poly.pdbx_seq_one_letter_code
_entity_poly.pdbx_strand_id
1 'polypeptide(L)'
;MTSASLTQAGAGPSRGWIRRVAEFLVVGGITPVLFALSGVMRAAMDLDEAEYAWGFTFHYAAHLINDPHFAVTYLLFYEDARGRAFGGSFGGFQRVRYWLAGLVAPLGLAIWGIAAITSESSFALGRMIQLMFLLVGWHYVKQGFGVMTVLSARRGVRYSPLERRVILLHCYAGWAYAWASPFDPGRDVAEKGVFYSTIAHPPFLEEITLAVFGVSAVALAVVLVRRWRRDGALPIVTPLTGLLCSIWAWSIWSGVDPLVRYAVPALHSIQYLYFVALLRGNRAKEREGEPHFEPSAKTRLAVLALAAVALGFLLFDLIPMALDDALVPAGGRTNPDLGPTPWLAALYVFVNVHHYAMDGVIWRRENPETRFLAR
;
A
#
# COMPACT_ATOMS: atom_id res chain seq x y z
N MET A 1 13.93 39.67 34.18
CA MET A 1 14.27 38.63 33.19
C MET A 1 12.97 37.99 32.74
N THR A 2 12.59 38.30 31.51
CA THR A 2 11.26 38.10 30.91
C THR A 2 11.04 36.66 30.47
N SER A 3 9.95 36.07 30.93
CA SER A 3 9.36 34.83 30.42
C SER A 3 8.84 35.05 29.00
N ALA A 4 9.56 34.55 28.00
CA ALA A 4 9.08 34.49 26.64
C ALA A 4 8.05 33.35 26.51
N SER A 5 6.78 33.70 26.63
CA SER A 5 5.68 32.89 26.12
C SER A 5 5.82 32.81 24.59
N LEU A 6 6.31 31.68 24.09
CA LEU A 6 6.22 31.36 22.66
C LEU A 6 4.75 31.13 22.31
N THR A 7 4.11 32.20 21.87
CA THR A 7 2.81 32.20 21.21
C THR A 7 2.89 31.26 20.02
N GLN A 8 2.25 30.09 20.10
CA GLN A 8 1.92 29.30 18.92
C GLN A 8 1.10 30.22 18.01
N ALA A 9 1.68 30.64 16.88
CA ALA A 9 0.96 31.35 15.85
C ALA A 9 -0.25 30.50 15.43
N GLY A 10 -1.44 30.94 15.84
CA GLY A 10 -2.70 30.28 15.55
C GLY A 10 -2.87 30.15 14.04
N ALA A 11 -2.88 28.92 13.55
CA ALA A 11 -3.38 28.66 12.21
C ALA A 11 -4.87 29.07 12.20
N GLY A 12 -5.22 30.08 11.40
CA GLY A 12 -6.60 30.57 11.31
C GLY A 12 -7.60 29.44 11.01
N PRO A 13 -8.88 29.59 11.40
CA PRO A 13 -9.91 28.55 11.28
C PRO A 13 -9.99 27.89 9.88
N SER A 14 -9.77 28.69 8.83
CA SER A 14 -9.79 28.26 7.42
C SER A 14 -8.66 27.29 7.05
N ARG A 15 -7.45 27.47 7.60
CA ARG A 15 -6.31 26.56 7.36
C ARG A 15 -6.53 25.18 8.01
N GLY A 16 -7.27 25.14 9.12
CA GLY A 16 -7.64 23.90 9.78
C GLY A 16 -8.63 23.05 8.97
N TRP A 17 -9.64 23.69 8.36
CA TRP A 17 -10.63 23.01 7.52
C TRP A 17 -10.02 22.42 6.24
N ILE A 18 -9.26 23.22 5.49
CA ILE A 18 -8.63 22.78 4.23
C ILE A 18 -7.75 21.55 4.47
N ARG A 19 -6.96 21.54 5.56
CA ARG A 19 -6.12 20.40 5.91
C ARG A 19 -6.94 19.14 6.24
N ARG A 20 -8.10 19.27 6.88
CA ARG A 20 -8.98 18.12 7.19
C ARG A 20 -9.64 17.56 5.92
N VAL A 21 -10.06 18.43 5.01
CA VAL A 21 -10.61 18.01 3.71
C VAL A 21 -9.53 17.32 2.88
N ALA A 22 -8.33 17.91 2.81
CA ALA A 22 -7.19 17.29 2.12
C ALA A 22 -6.85 15.91 2.72
N GLU A 23 -6.76 15.79 4.05
CA GLU A 23 -6.56 14.49 4.72
C GLU A 23 -7.69 13.50 4.38
N PHE A 24 -8.95 13.95 4.40
CA PHE A 24 -10.08 13.08 4.05
C PHE A 24 -9.96 12.55 2.62
N LEU A 25 -9.69 13.42 1.66
CA LEU A 25 -9.58 13.06 0.24
C LEU A 25 -8.44 12.04 0.02
N VAL A 26 -7.23 12.34 0.51
CA VAL A 26 -6.04 11.51 0.24
C VAL A 26 -6.07 10.15 0.92
N VAL A 27 -6.81 9.98 2.03
CA VAL A 27 -6.85 8.69 2.74
C VAL A 27 -8.02 7.80 2.32
N GLY A 28 -8.85 8.22 1.37
CA GLY A 28 -9.93 7.37 0.82
C GLY A 28 -11.16 8.15 0.36
N GLY A 29 -11.33 9.40 0.78
CA GLY A 29 -12.47 10.24 0.40
C GLY A 29 -12.58 10.53 -1.09
N ILE A 30 -11.49 10.37 -1.87
CA ILE A 30 -11.52 10.44 -3.34
C ILE A 30 -12.31 9.26 -3.94
N THR A 31 -12.28 8.07 -3.34
CA THR A 31 -12.93 6.87 -3.88
C THR A 31 -14.41 7.05 -4.24
N PRO A 32 -15.30 7.53 -3.33
CA PRO A 32 -16.70 7.76 -3.69
C PRO A 32 -16.88 8.83 -4.78
N VAL A 33 -15.99 9.83 -4.85
CA VAL A 33 -16.01 10.84 -5.92
C VAL A 33 -15.72 10.19 -7.28
N LEU A 34 -14.79 9.23 -7.33
CA LEU A 34 -14.47 8.51 -8.56
C LEU A 34 -15.61 7.59 -9.03
N PHE A 35 -16.38 6.98 -8.13
CA PHE A 35 -17.60 6.26 -8.52
C PHE A 35 -18.63 7.20 -9.16
N ALA A 36 -18.85 8.39 -8.58
CA ALA A 36 -19.74 9.38 -9.17
C ALA A 36 -19.24 9.87 -10.54
N LEU A 37 -17.94 10.13 -10.66
CA LEU A 37 -17.31 10.55 -11.91
C LEU A 37 -17.38 9.44 -12.98
N SER A 38 -17.16 8.19 -12.60
CA SER A 38 -17.36 7.03 -13.49
C SER A 38 -18.79 7.00 -14.05
N GLY A 39 -19.80 7.20 -13.18
CA GLY A 39 -21.20 7.29 -13.60
C GLY A 39 -21.46 8.43 -14.60
N VAL A 40 -20.87 9.61 -14.38
CA VAL A 40 -20.97 10.75 -15.31
C VAL A 40 -20.29 10.45 -16.65
N MET A 41 -19.09 9.87 -16.63
CA MET A 41 -18.36 9.52 -17.85
C MET A 41 -19.13 8.50 -18.67
N ARG A 42 -19.59 7.41 -18.05
CA ARG A 42 -20.38 6.37 -18.72
C ARG A 42 -21.73 6.85 -19.25
N ALA A 43 -22.24 7.98 -18.74
CA ALA A 43 -23.43 8.62 -19.29
C ALA A 43 -23.12 9.56 -20.47
N ALA A 44 -21.88 10.00 -20.62
CA ALA A 44 -21.44 10.98 -21.61
C ALA A 44 -20.71 10.36 -22.82
N MET A 45 -20.05 9.21 -22.64
CA MET A 45 -19.27 8.51 -23.66
C MET A 45 -19.44 6.98 -23.54
N ASP A 46 -19.05 6.26 -24.60
CA ASP A 46 -19.04 4.79 -24.58
C ASP A 46 -18.06 4.25 -23.53
N LEU A 47 -18.33 3.06 -23.00
CA LEU A 47 -17.49 2.46 -21.97
C LEU A 47 -16.08 2.18 -22.49
N ASP A 48 -15.93 1.73 -23.74
CA ASP A 48 -14.61 1.41 -24.31
C ASP A 48 -13.74 2.67 -24.42
N GLU A 49 -14.32 3.79 -24.83
CA GLU A 49 -13.64 5.09 -24.90
C GLU A 49 -13.26 5.60 -23.49
N ALA A 50 -14.19 5.46 -22.53
CA ALA A 50 -13.94 5.84 -21.15
C ALA A 50 -12.83 5.00 -20.54
N GLU A 51 -12.85 3.67 -20.70
CA GLU A 51 -11.83 2.76 -20.22
C GLU A 51 -10.47 3.03 -20.84
N TYR A 52 -10.42 3.34 -22.14
CA TYR A 52 -9.17 3.70 -22.80
C TYR A 52 -8.57 5.00 -22.22
N ALA A 53 -9.35 6.09 -22.17
CA ALA A 53 -8.87 7.38 -21.67
C ALA A 53 -8.47 7.29 -20.18
N TRP A 54 -9.29 6.60 -19.39
CA TRP A 54 -9.09 6.44 -17.95
C TRP A 54 -7.92 5.50 -17.63
N GLY A 55 -7.87 4.35 -18.30
CA GLY A 55 -6.79 3.38 -18.20
C GLY A 55 -5.45 3.99 -18.60
N PHE A 56 -5.39 4.73 -19.71
CA PHE A 56 -4.21 5.49 -20.11
C PHE A 56 -3.78 6.48 -19.03
N THR A 57 -4.72 7.27 -18.50
CA THR A 57 -4.44 8.27 -17.46
C THR A 57 -3.84 7.62 -16.21
N PHE A 58 -4.45 6.54 -15.71
CA PHE A 58 -3.96 5.87 -14.51
C PHE A 58 -2.71 5.03 -14.74
N HIS A 59 -2.48 4.54 -15.95
CA HIS A 59 -1.23 3.91 -16.35
C HIS A 59 -0.06 4.90 -16.19
N TYR A 60 -0.16 6.11 -16.75
CA TYR A 60 0.89 7.11 -16.58
C TYR A 60 0.94 7.72 -15.17
N ALA A 61 -0.20 7.82 -14.48
CA ALA A 61 -0.21 8.23 -13.09
C ALA A 61 0.54 7.22 -12.19
N ALA A 62 0.59 5.94 -12.56
CA ALA A 62 1.34 4.93 -11.81
C ALA A 62 2.83 5.29 -11.70
N HIS A 63 3.46 5.79 -12.77
CA HIS A 63 4.87 6.21 -12.75
C HIS A 63 5.16 7.38 -11.80
N LEU A 64 4.16 8.23 -11.53
CA LEU A 64 4.32 9.42 -10.68
C LEU A 64 3.83 9.21 -9.25
N ILE A 65 3.07 8.15 -9.00
CA ILE A 65 2.39 7.94 -7.72
C ILE A 65 2.70 6.55 -7.16
N ASN A 66 2.47 5.51 -7.96
CA ASN A 66 2.60 4.12 -7.54
C ASN A 66 4.06 3.68 -7.43
N ASP A 67 4.86 3.90 -8.47
CA ASP A 67 6.26 3.49 -8.47
C ASP A 67 7.08 4.22 -7.41
N PRO A 68 6.90 5.55 -7.21
CA PRO A 68 7.52 6.27 -6.10
C PRO A 68 7.03 5.80 -4.72
N HIS A 69 5.79 5.31 -4.60
CA HIS A 69 5.28 4.73 -3.35
C HIS A 69 6.05 3.45 -2.95
N PHE A 70 6.30 2.57 -3.91
CA PHE A 70 7.17 1.41 -3.66
C PHE A 70 8.60 1.87 -3.33
N ALA A 71 9.17 2.75 -4.16
CA ALA A 71 10.55 3.19 -4.02
C ALA A 71 10.83 3.94 -2.70
N VAL A 72 9.92 4.81 -2.25
CA VAL A 72 10.11 5.54 -0.98
C VAL A 72 10.22 4.60 0.20
N THR A 73 9.61 3.41 0.13
CA THR A 73 9.75 2.38 1.17
C THR A 73 11.19 1.90 1.28
N TYR A 74 11.88 1.68 0.16
CA TYR A 74 13.30 1.31 0.15
C TYR A 74 14.14 2.42 0.77
N LEU A 75 13.89 3.67 0.38
CA LEU A 75 14.60 4.84 0.94
C LEU A 75 14.39 4.93 2.46
N LEU A 76 13.16 4.72 2.94
CA LEU A 76 12.85 4.73 4.37
C LEU A 76 13.45 3.55 5.12
N PHE A 77 13.41 2.35 4.54
CA PHE A 77 13.86 1.11 5.17
C PHE A 77 15.38 1.09 5.33
N TYR A 78 16.11 1.48 4.29
CA TYR A 78 17.57 1.34 4.21
C TYR A 78 18.37 2.60 4.62
N GLU A 79 17.74 3.75 4.90
CA GLU A 79 18.42 5.00 5.34
C GLU A 79 19.43 4.80 6.48
N ASP A 80 19.16 3.87 7.41
CA ASP A 80 20.05 3.49 8.51
C ASP A 80 20.05 1.97 8.70
N ALA A 81 20.31 1.23 7.61
CA ALA A 81 20.26 -0.24 7.63
C ALA A 81 21.18 -0.84 8.70
N ARG A 82 22.39 -0.29 8.86
CA ARG A 82 23.36 -0.76 9.86
C ARG A 82 22.88 -0.53 11.29
N GLY A 83 22.40 0.67 11.62
CA GLY A 83 21.86 0.98 12.94
C GLY A 83 20.62 0.16 13.27
N ARG A 84 19.76 -0.10 12.27
CA ARG A 84 18.53 -0.90 12.43
C ARG A 84 18.79 -2.39 12.60
N ALA A 85 19.74 -2.95 11.86
CA ALA A 85 20.04 -4.38 11.90
C ALA A 85 20.95 -4.78 13.07
N PHE A 86 21.90 -3.91 13.44
CA PHE A 86 22.96 -4.24 14.41
C PHE A 86 23.02 -3.31 15.63
N GLY A 87 22.32 -2.17 15.60
CA GLY A 87 22.36 -1.19 16.69
C GLY A 87 21.50 -1.57 17.91
N GLY A 88 21.62 -0.73 18.95
CA GLY A 88 20.85 -0.85 20.20
C GLY A 88 19.49 -0.16 20.17
N SER A 89 19.13 0.56 19.09
CA SER A 89 17.90 1.35 18.97
C SER A 89 16.63 0.51 18.82
N PHE A 90 16.77 -0.77 18.45
CA PHE A 90 15.65 -1.71 18.26
C PHE A 90 15.78 -2.93 19.16
N GLY A 91 14.66 -3.35 19.74
CA GLY A 91 14.59 -4.61 20.49
C GLY A 91 14.87 -5.83 19.62
N GLY A 92 15.31 -6.94 20.23
CA GLY A 92 15.77 -8.13 19.51
C GLY A 92 14.79 -8.66 18.46
N PHE A 93 13.50 -8.75 18.79
CA PHE A 93 12.48 -9.21 17.85
C PHE A 93 12.30 -8.28 16.64
N GLN A 94 12.42 -6.96 16.84
CA GLN A 94 12.31 -6.00 15.75
C GLN A 94 13.55 -6.05 14.84
N ARG A 95 14.74 -6.31 15.39
CA ARG A 95 15.95 -6.55 14.59
C ARG A 95 15.83 -7.81 13.73
N VAL A 96 15.31 -8.91 14.29
CA VAL A 96 15.04 -10.14 13.50
C VAL A 96 14.10 -9.83 12.34
N ARG A 97 13.05 -9.04 12.55
CA ARG A 97 12.16 -8.62 11.45
C ARG A 97 12.90 -7.80 10.39
N TYR A 98 13.81 -6.91 10.78
CA TYR A 98 14.66 -6.17 9.82
C TYR A 98 15.54 -7.10 8.99
N TRP A 99 16.12 -8.14 9.60
CA TRP A 99 16.89 -9.16 8.86
C TRP A 99 16.03 -9.95 7.90
N LEU A 100 14.87 -10.41 8.37
CA LEU A 100 13.95 -11.19 7.54
C LEU A 100 13.46 -10.36 6.35
N ALA A 101 13.03 -9.11 6.58
CA ALA A 101 12.53 -8.25 5.52
C ALA A 101 13.65 -7.73 4.62
N GLY A 102 14.79 -7.31 5.17
CA GLY A 102 15.83 -6.60 4.44
C GLY A 102 16.90 -7.47 3.77
N LEU A 103 17.00 -8.75 4.17
CA LEU A 103 17.96 -9.69 3.60
C LEU A 103 17.30 -10.98 3.13
N VAL A 104 16.58 -11.68 4.02
CA VAL A 104 16.08 -13.04 3.71
C VAL A 104 15.01 -13.00 2.62
N ALA A 105 14.02 -12.12 2.75
CA ALA A 105 12.94 -11.97 1.77
C ALA A 105 13.46 -11.59 0.37
N PRO A 106 14.27 -10.52 0.19
CA PRO A 106 14.77 -10.18 -1.14
C PRO A 106 15.69 -11.27 -1.71
N LEU A 107 16.57 -11.90 -0.91
CA LEU A 107 17.40 -12.99 -1.42
C LEU A 107 16.55 -14.19 -1.89
N GLY A 108 15.54 -14.58 -1.12
CA GLY A 108 14.63 -15.66 -1.49
C GLY A 108 13.86 -15.35 -2.79
N LEU A 109 13.33 -14.14 -2.92
CA LEU A 109 12.63 -13.69 -4.12
C LEU A 109 13.55 -13.62 -5.34
N ALA A 110 14.78 -13.13 -5.18
CA ALA A 110 15.76 -13.06 -6.25
C ALA A 110 16.18 -14.46 -6.72
N ILE A 111 16.47 -15.38 -5.79
CA ILE A 111 16.81 -16.77 -6.11
C ILE A 111 15.64 -17.44 -6.84
N TRP A 112 14.41 -17.27 -6.38
CA TRP A 112 13.22 -17.83 -7.03
C TRP A 112 13.05 -17.27 -8.44
N GLY A 113 13.08 -15.94 -8.61
CA GLY A 113 12.93 -15.31 -9.92
C GLY A 113 14.01 -15.74 -10.91
N ILE A 114 15.28 -15.69 -10.50
CA ILE A 114 16.41 -16.12 -11.34
C ILE A 114 16.25 -17.59 -11.71
N ALA A 115 15.96 -18.48 -10.75
CA ALA A 115 15.78 -19.90 -11.03
C ALA A 115 14.62 -20.17 -11.98
N ALA A 116 13.49 -19.47 -11.82
CA ALA A 116 12.33 -19.59 -12.71
C ALA A 116 12.69 -19.19 -14.15
N ILE A 117 13.41 -18.09 -14.33
CA ILE A 117 13.80 -17.57 -15.65
C ILE A 117 14.87 -18.46 -16.31
N THR A 118 15.87 -18.93 -15.56
CA THR A 118 16.96 -19.75 -16.11
C THR A 118 16.52 -21.19 -16.42
N SER A 119 15.56 -21.73 -15.67
CA SER A 119 14.91 -23.02 -15.96
C SER A 119 13.76 -22.91 -16.96
N GLU A 120 13.53 -21.73 -17.51
CA GLU A 120 12.42 -21.41 -18.41
C GLU A 120 11.02 -21.82 -17.88
N SER A 121 10.79 -21.71 -16.58
CA SER A 121 9.56 -22.16 -15.92
C SER A 121 8.54 -21.03 -15.75
N SER A 122 7.60 -20.93 -16.70
CA SER A 122 6.41 -20.05 -16.61
C SER A 122 5.56 -20.36 -15.38
N PHE A 123 5.44 -21.64 -15.01
CA PHE A 123 4.78 -22.07 -13.79
C PHE A 123 5.41 -21.45 -12.53
N ALA A 124 6.73 -21.56 -12.36
CA ALA A 124 7.40 -21.05 -11.16
C ALA A 124 7.27 -19.52 -11.05
N LEU A 125 7.38 -18.80 -12.17
CA LEU A 125 7.19 -17.36 -12.22
C LEU A 125 5.73 -16.95 -11.99
N GLY A 126 4.78 -17.69 -12.57
CA GLY A 126 3.34 -17.54 -12.34
C GLY A 126 2.94 -17.74 -10.87
N ARG A 127 3.64 -18.62 -10.13
CA ARG A 127 3.45 -18.76 -8.67
C ARG A 127 3.96 -17.54 -7.89
N MET A 128 5.03 -16.89 -8.35
CA MET A 128 5.46 -15.61 -7.75
C MET A 128 4.40 -14.52 -7.98
N ILE A 129 3.86 -14.43 -9.20
CA ILE A 129 2.80 -13.46 -9.54
C ILE A 129 1.55 -13.70 -8.68
N GLN A 130 1.14 -14.94 -8.48
CA GLN A 130 0.00 -15.25 -7.61
C GLN A 130 0.27 -14.94 -6.13
N LEU A 131 1.49 -15.15 -5.65
CA LEU A 131 1.89 -14.70 -4.31
C LEU A 131 1.76 -13.18 -4.17
N MET A 132 2.17 -12.42 -5.19
CA MET A 132 2.01 -10.96 -5.21
C MET A 132 0.53 -10.57 -5.08
N PHE A 133 -0.36 -11.13 -5.91
CA PHE A 133 -1.79 -10.82 -5.85
C PHE A 133 -2.46 -11.29 -4.56
N LEU A 134 -2.02 -12.40 -3.97
CA LEU A 134 -2.49 -12.81 -2.65
C LEU A 134 -2.12 -11.75 -1.60
N LEU A 135 -0.90 -11.24 -1.65
CA LEU A 135 -0.39 -10.30 -0.64
C LEU A 135 -0.81 -8.85 -0.87
N VAL A 136 -1.17 -8.43 -2.08
CA VAL A 136 -1.62 -7.05 -2.33
C VAL A 136 -2.90 -6.73 -1.56
N GLY A 137 -3.88 -7.64 -1.56
CA GLY A 137 -5.10 -7.49 -0.78
C GLY A 137 -4.83 -7.45 0.73
N TRP A 138 -3.95 -8.32 1.22
CA TRP A 138 -3.51 -8.33 2.62
C TRP A 138 -2.85 -7.00 3.03
N HIS A 139 -2.03 -6.47 2.12
CA HIS A 139 -1.32 -5.22 2.30
C HIS A 139 -2.31 -4.04 2.37
N TYR A 140 -3.29 -3.97 1.46
CA TYR A 140 -4.30 -2.91 1.43
C TYR A 140 -5.13 -2.86 2.70
N VAL A 141 -5.68 -4.00 3.15
CA VAL A 141 -6.52 -4.02 4.35
C VAL A 141 -5.74 -3.68 5.61
N LYS A 142 -4.44 -4.02 5.67
CA LYS A 142 -3.55 -3.62 6.77
C LYS A 142 -3.23 -2.14 6.75
N GLN A 143 -3.06 -1.54 5.57
CA GLN A 143 -2.90 -0.10 5.46
C GLN A 143 -4.16 0.62 5.94
N GLY A 144 -5.35 0.16 5.54
CA GLY A 144 -6.63 0.66 6.04
C GLY A 144 -6.76 0.56 7.57
N PHE A 145 -6.31 -0.54 8.18
CA PHE A 145 -6.21 -0.66 9.65
C PHE A 145 -5.25 0.38 10.26
N GLY A 146 -4.09 0.61 9.62
CA GLY A 146 -3.14 1.65 9.98
C GLY A 146 -3.79 3.04 9.96
N VAL A 147 -4.48 3.37 8.87
CA VAL A 147 -5.24 4.63 8.71
C VAL A 147 -6.24 4.81 9.84
N MET A 148 -7.08 3.80 10.08
CA MET A 148 -8.08 3.84 11.14
C MET A 148 -7.44 4.16 12.49
N THR A 149 -6.37 3.45 12.84
CA THR A 149 -5.79 3.52 14.18
C THR A 149 -4.93 4.77 14.40
N VAL A 150 -4.13 5.18 13.42
CA VAL A 150 -3.28 6.38 13.50
C VAL A 150 -4.13 7.64 13.50
N LEU A 151 -5.04 7.79 12.53
CA LEU A 151 -5.85 9.00 12.42
C LEU A 151 -6.87 9.16 13.53
N SER A 152 -7.40 8.05 14.07
CA SER A 152 -8.22 8.09 15.30
C SER A 152 -7.38 8.56 16.49
N ALA A 153 -6.16 8.03 16.67
CA ALA A 153 -5.29 8.41 17.78
C ALA A 153 -4.89 9.89 17.73
N ARG A 154 -4.62 10.44 16.54
CA ARG A 154 -4.38 11.88 16.31
C ARG A 154 -5.55 12.77 16.70
N ARG A 155 -6.77 12.22 16.72
CA ARG A 155 -8.02 12.88 17.13
C ARG A 155 -8.41 12.57 18.58
N GLY A 156 -7.51 11.96 19.36
CA GLY A 156 -7.76 11.59 20.76
C GLY A 156 -8.55 10.29 20.94
N VAL A 157 -8.94 9.60 19.86
CA VAL A 157 -9.67 8.33 19.94
C VAL A 157 -8.71 7.15 19.91
N ARG A 158 -8.65 6.41 21.02
CA ARG A 158 -7.80 5.22 21.16
C ARG A 158 -8.64 3.96 21.36
N TYR A 159 -8.42 2.97 20.52
CA TYR A 159 -9.07 1.66 20.61
C TYR A 159 -8.42 0.79 21.68
N SER A 160 -9.24 0.07 22.44
CA SER A 160 -8.77 -0.98 23.37
C SER A 160 -8.12 -2.14 22.60
N PRO A 161 -7.33 -3.01 23.27
CA PRO A 161 -6.73 -4.18 22.60
C PRO A 161 -7.76 -5.08 21.93
N LEU A 162 -8.94 -5.26 22.54
CA LEU A 162 -10.02 -6.07 21.97
C LEU A 162 -10.64 -5.39 20.75
N GLU A 163 -10.97 -4.09 20.85
CA GLU A 163 -11.51 -3.31 19.73
C GLU A 163 -10.57 -3.37 18.52
N ARG A 164 -9.25 -3.23 18.75
CA ARG A 164 -8.23 -3.35 17.69
C ARG A 164 -8.22 -4.75 17.04
N ARG A 165 -8.36 -5.82 17.83
CA ARG A 165 -8.41 -7.19 17.29
C ARG A 165 -9.65 -7.42 16.45
N VAL A 166 -10.80 -6.88 16.83
CA VAL A 166 -12.03 -6.98 16.03
C VAL A 166 -11.88 -6.25 14.69
N ILE A 167 -11.34 -5.02 14.69
CA ILE A 167 -11.10 -4.28 13.45
C ILE A 167 -10.11 -5.06 12.56
N LEU A 168 -9.02 -5.58 13.14
CA LEU A 168 -8.01 -6.34 12.39
C LEU A 168 -8.56 -7.68 11.86
N LEU A 169 -9.42 -8.36 12.62
CA LEU A 169 -10.13 -9.55 12.17
C LEU A 169 -10.99 -9.24 10.95
N HIS A 170 -11.72 -8.13 10.96
CA HIS A 170 -12.53 -7.72 9.81
C HIS A 170 -11.67 -7.40 8.58
N CYS A 171 -10.52 -6.75 8.76
CA CYS A 171 -9.54 -6.56 7.68
C CYS A 171 -9.12 -7.90 7.06
N TYR A 172 -8.69 -8.87 7.88
CA TYR A 172 -8.24 -10.17 7.37
C TYR A 172 -9.36 -11.02 6.79
N ALA A 173 -10.57 -10.96 7.35
CA ALA A 173 -11.73 -11.63 6.78
C ALA A 173 -12.08 -11.04 5.40
N GLY A 174 -12.03 -9.71 5.26
CA GLY A 174 -12.25 -9.03 3.98
C GLY A 174 -11.19 -9.37 2.94
N TRP A 175 -9.92 -9.46 3.33
CA TRP A 175 -8.85 -9.95 2.45
C TRP A 175 -9.06 -11.40 2.03
N ALA A 176 -9.36 -12.29 2.98
CA ALA A 176 -9.57 -13.70 2.68
C ALA A 176 -10.75 -13.90 1.71
N TYR A 177 -11.84 -13.15 1.91
CA TYR A 177 -12.98 -13.16 1.00
C TYR A 177 -12.63 -12.56 -0.36
N ALA A 178 -11.93 -11.43 -0.42
CA ALA A 178 -11.49 -10.82 -1.68
C ALA A 178 -10.54 -11.72 -2.49
N TRP A 179 -9.74 -12.56 -1.83
CA TRP A 179 -8.93 -13.57 -2.51
C TRP A 179 -9.79 -14.73 -3.03
N ALA A 180 -10.78 -15.17 -2.25
CA ALA A 180 -11.63 -16.30 -2.59
C ALA A 180 -12.71 -15.99 -3.65
N SER A 181 -13.10 -14.72 -3.78
CA SER A 181 -14.22 -14.24 -4.59
C SER A 181 -13.74 -13.41 -5.80
N PRO A 182 -14.19 -13.71 -7.03
CA PRO A 182 -15.05 -14.83 -7.37
C PRO A 182 -14.29 -16.17 -7.32
N PHE A 183 -15.02 -17.27 -7.14
CA PHE A 183 -14.47 -18.62 -7.28
C PHE A 183 -13.61 -18.77 -8.55
N ASP A 184 -12.36 -19.21 -8.37
CA ASP A 184 -11.42 -19.48 -9.46
C ASP A 184 -11.19 -21.00 -9.57
N PRO A 185 -11.72 -21.69 -10.60
CA PRO A 185 -11.50 -23.12 -10.81
C PRO A 185 -10.09 -23.47 -11.30
N GLY A 186 -9.20 -22.49 -11.44
CA GLY A 186 -7.93 -22.60 -12.15
C GLY A 186 -8.13 -22.27 -13.62
N ARG A 187 -7.44 -21.24 -14.10
CA ARG A 187 -7.53 -20.76 -15.48
C ARG A 187 -6.20 -20.23 -15.98
N ASP A 188 -6.03 -20.24 -17.29
CA ASP A 188 -4.87 -19.63 -17.93
C ASP A 188 -5.04 -18.11 -18.01
N VAL A 189 -3.99 -17.41 -17.59
CA VAL A 189 -3.94 -15.95 -17.56
C VAL A 189 -2.60 -15.46 -18.10
N ALA A 190 -2.57 -14.22 -18.54
CA ALA A 190 -1.36 -13.52 -18.93
C ALA A 190 -1.18 -12.31 -18.02
N GLU A 191 -0.02 -12.19 -17.39
CA GLU A 191 0.33 -11.03 -16.56
C GLU A 191 1.77 -10.62 -16.83
N LYS A 192 1.98 -9.32 -17.11
CA LYS A 192 3.30 -8.76 -17.45
C LYS A 192 4.08 -9.58 -18.51
N GLY A 193 3.35 -10.09 -19.50
CA GLY A 193 3.91 -10.88 -20.60
C GLY A 193 4.13 -12.37 -20.29
N VAL A 194 3.87 -12.84 -19.07
CA VAL A 194 4.01 -14.25 -18.69
C VAL A 194 2.65 -14.93 -18.70
N PHE A 195 2.56 -16.06 -19.38
CA PHE A 195 1.37 -16.93 -19.43
C PHE A 195 1.50 -18.05 -18.40
N TYR A 196 0.48 -18.23 -17.55
CA TYR A 196 0.48 -19.28 -16.53
C TYR A 196 -0.93 -19.63 -16.06
N SER A 197 -1.08 -20.77 -15.39
CA SER A 197 -2.36 -21.19 -14.81
C SER A 197 -2.49 -20.79 -13.33
N THR A 198 -3.66 -20.25 -12.95
CA THR A 198 -3.97 -19.90 -11.56
C THR A 198 -4.11 -21.14 -10.66
N ILE A 199 -3.95 -20.96 -9.34
CA ILE A 199 -4.26 -21.99 -8.34
C ILE A 199 -5.77 -22.09 -8.25
N ALA A 200 -6.32 -23.27 -8.56
CA ALA A 200 -7.73 -23.55 -8.34
C ALA A 200 -8.08 -23.40 -6.85
N HIS A 201 -9.11 -22.61 -6.57
CA HIS A 201 -9.68 -22.50 -5.24
C HIS A 201 -10.55 -23.72 -4.94
N PRO A 202 -10.60 -24.19 -3.69
CA PRO A 202 -11.61 -25.15 -3.27
C PRO A 202 -13.02 -24.56 -3.45
N PRO A 203 -14.02 -25.34 -3.90
CA PRO A 203 -15.37 -24.84 -4.15
C PRO A 203 -16.03 -24.13 -2.97
N PHE A 204 -15.73 -24.55 -1.75
CA PHE A 204 -16.31 -24.02 -0.51
C PHE A 204 -15.58 -22.79 0.05
N LEU A 205 -14.47 -22.36 -0.57
CA LEU A 205 -13.61 -21.32 0.00
C LEU A 205 -14.34 -19.97 0.01
N GLU A 206 -15.10 -19.67 -1.05
CA GLU A 206 -15.86 -18.43 -1.18
C GLU A 206 -16.94 -18.33 -0.10
N GLU A 207 -17.76 -19.37 0.10
CA GLU A 207 -18.86 -19.32 1.08
C GLU A 207 -18.36 -19.26 2.52
N ILE A 208 -17.30 -20.00 2.86
CA ILE A 208 -16.72 -19.97 4.21
C ILE A 208 -16.15 -18.58 4.51
N THR A 209 -15.38 -18.02 3.59
CA THR A 209 -14.78 -16.69 3.78
C THR A 209 -15.85 -15.60 3.80
N LEU A 210 -16.92 -15.72 3.01
CA LEU A 210 -18.08 -14.84 3.05
C LEU A 210 -18.78 -14.88 4.43
N ALA A 211 -19.01 -16.07 4.97
CA ALA A 211 -19.65 -16.22 6.28
C ALA A 211 -18.80 -15.59 7.40
N VAL A 212 -17.49 -15.85 7.40
CA VAL A 212 -16.54 -15.24 8.36
C VAL A 212 -16.50 -13.72 8.19
N PHE A 213 -16.51 -13.24 6.95
CA PHE A 213 -16.56 -11.82 6.64
C PHE A 213 -17.85 -11.17 7.17
N GLY A 214 -19.02 -11.76 6.93
CA GLY A 214 -20.31 -11.29 7.44
C GLY A 214 -20.34 -11.21 8.97
N VAL A 215 -19.89 -12.25 9.67
CA VAL A 215 -19.80 -12.25 11.15
C VAL A 215 -18.85 -11.16 11.64
N SER A 216 -17.69 -11.00 11.00
CA SER A 216 -16.73 -9.96 11.37
C SER A 216 -17.25 -8.54 11.12
N ALA A 217 -18.08 -8.34 10.10
CA ALA A 217 -18.71 -7.05 9.79
C ALA A 217 -19.71 -6.66 10.88
N VAL A 218 -20.53 -7.61 11.35
CA VAL A 218 -21.43 -7.39 12.49
C VAL A 218 -20.63 -7.06 13.76
N ALA A 219 -19.55 -7.79 14.03
CA ALA A 219 -18.68 -7.52 15.17
C ALA A 219 -18.05 -6.12 15.12
N LEU A 220 -17.58 -5.69 13.94
CA LEU A 220 -17.08 -4.33 13.71
C LEU A 220 -18.17 -3.28 13.99
N ALA A 221 -19.37 -3.47 13.44
CA ALA A 221 -20.49 -2.55 13.66
C ALA A 221 -20.83 -2.42 15.15
N VAL A 222 -20.88 -3.54 15.89
CA VAL A 222 -21.11 -3.54 17.34
C VAL A 222 -20.02 -2.76 18.08
N VAL A 223 -18.75 -2.94 17.73
CA VAL A 223 -17.64 -2.17 18.31
C VAL A 223 -17.78 -0.68 18.05
N LEU A 224 -18.08 -0.28 16.81
CA LEU A 224 -18.24 1.12 16.44
C LEU A 224 -19.45 1.78 17.14
N VAL A 225 -20.60 1.09 17.21
CA VAL A 225 -21.80 1.59 17.87
C VAL A 225 -21.60 1.72 19.39
N ARG A 226 -21.00 0.72 20.04
CA ARG A 226 -20.68 0.79 21.48
C ARG A 226 -19.73 1.95 21.77
N ARG A 227 -18.73 2.14 20.91
CA ARG A 227 -17.78 3.24 21.01
C ARG A 227 -18.48 4.60 20.91
N TRP A 228 -19.32 4.77 19.90
CA TRP A 228 -20.09 5.99 19.72
C TRP A 228 -20.99 6.29 20.91
N ARG A 229 -21.71 5.28 21.44
CA ARG A 229 -22.57 5.44 22.62
C ARG A 229 -21.80 5.81 23.88
N ARG A 230 -20.59 5.28 24.08
CA ARG A 230 -19.78 5.53 25.28
C ARG A 230 -19.11 6.89 25.26
N ASP A 231 -18.53 7.27 24.12
CA ASP A 231 -17.63 8.42 24.05
C ASP A 231 -18.29 9.65 23.40
N GLY A 232 -19.52 9.53 22.87
CA GLY A 232 -20.27 10.61 22.20
C GLY A 232 -19.61 11.13 20.92
N ALA A 233 -18.46 10.57 20.54
CA ALA A 233 -17.59 11.09 19.51
C ALA A 233 -17.47 10.06 18.38
N LEU A 234 -17.98 10.41 17.21
CA LEU A 234 -17.63 9.80 15.92
C LEU A 234 -16.63 10.70 15.16
N PRO A 235 -15.44 11.08 15.68
CA PRO A 235 -14.43 11.77 14.89
C PRO A 235 -13.67 10.72 14.07
N ILE A 236 -14.40 9.85 13.40
CA ILE A 236 -13.87 8.72 12.64
C ILE A 236 -14.27 8.74 11.18
N VAL A 237 -15.03 9.72 10.68
CA VAL A 237 -15.44 9.73 9.26
C VAL A 237 -14.22 9.55 8.35
N THR A 238 -13.16 10.33 8.55
CA THR A 238 -11.91 10.20 7.79
C THR A 238 -11.21 8.84 8.02
N PRO A 239 -10.84 8.44 9.26
CA PRO A 239 -10.22 7.13 9.50
C PRO A 239 -11.06 5.92 9.03
N LEU A 240 -12.38 5.96 9.24
CA LEU A 240 -13.33 4.91 8.89
C LEU A 240 -13.53 4.84 7.38
N THR A 241 -13.62 5.98 6.69
CA THR A 241 -13.69 6.00 5.21
C THR A 241 -12.45 5.35 4.62
N GLY A 242 -11.26 5.68 5.13
CA GLY A 242 -10.03 5.03 4.67
C GLY A 242 -10.03 3.53 4.90
N LEU A 243 -10.46 3.07 6.09
CA LEU A 243 -10.61 1.64 6.39
C LEU A 243 -11.59 0.94 5.44
N LEU A 244 -12.80 1.51 5.28
CA LEU A 244 -13.87 0.91 4.51
C LEU A 244 -13.53 0.90 3.01
N CYS A 245 -12.90 1.95 2.48
CA CYS A 245 -12.44 1.96 1.10
C CYS A 245 -11.40 0.87 0.86
N SER A 246 -10.40 0.73 1.74
CA SER A 246 -9.36 -0.30 1.59
C SER A 246 -9.90 -1.74 1.63
N ILE A 247 -10.94 -2.01 2.41
CA ILE A 247 -11.55 -3.36 2.51
C ILE A 247 -12.58 -3.58 1.41
N TRP A 248 -13.57 -2.70 1.32
CA TRP A 248 -14.77 -2.95 0.52
C TRP A 248 -14.55 -2.50 -0.92
N ALA A 249 -14.20 -1.24 -1.14
CA ALA A 249 -14.08 -0.71 -2.50
C ALA A 249 -12.84 -1.24 -3.24
N TRP A 250 -11.70 -1.33 -2.56
CA TRP A 250 -10.42 -1.62 -3.21
C TRP A 250 -10.05 -3.10 -3.23
N SER A 251 -10.58 -3.91 -2.31
CA SER A 251 -10.34 -5.37 -2.30
C SER A 251 -11.56 -6.13 -2.80
N ILE A 252 -12.66 -6.12 -2.05
CA ILE A 252 -13.83 -6.98 -2.31
C ILE A 252 -14.58 -6.59 -3.58
N TRP A 253 -14.84 -5.30 -3.77
CA TRP A 253 -15.61 -4.75 -4.89
C TRP A 253 -14.73 -4.06 -5.93
N SER A 254 -13.45 -4.42 -5.97
CA SER A 254 -12.51 -3.88 -6.94
C SER A 254 -12.99 -4.06 -8.37
N GLY A 255 -13.71 -5.15 -8.68
CA GLY A 255 -14.28 -5.43 -10.00
C GLY A 255 -15.66 -4.83 -10.29
N VAL A 256 -16.29 -4.10 -9.36
CA VAL A 256 -17.67 -3.59 -9.54
C VAL A 256 -17.75 -2.45 -10.55
N ASP A 257 -16.72 -1.60 -10.59
CA ASP A 257 -16.64 -0.50 -11.54
C ASP A 257 -15.33 -0.57 -12.33
N PRO A 258 -15.41 -0.69 -13.67
CA PRO A 258 -14.24 -0.90 -14.51
C PRO A 258 -13.35 0.33 -14.65
N LEU A 259 -13.82 1.54 -14.32
CA LEU A 259 -12.98 2.74 -14.30
C LEU A 259 -12.28 2.86 -12.94
N VAL A 260 -13.03 2.70 -11.85
CA VAL A 260 -12.47 2.85 -10.49
C VAL A 260 -11.37 1.82 -10.21
N ARG A 261 -11.44 0.60 -10.76
CA ARG A 261 -10.37 -0.42 -10.61
C ARG A 261 -8.99 0.07 -11.04
N TYR A 262 -8.89 0.88 -12.09
CA TYR A 262 -7.61 1.42 -12.56
C TYR A 262 -7.04 2.46 -11.60
N ALA A 263 -7.90 3.14 -10.84
CA ALA A 263 -7.49 4.13 -9.85
C ALA A 263 -7.01 3.52 -8.54
N VAL A 264 -7.41 2.28 -8.23
CA VAL A 264 -7.15 1.65 -6.92
C VAL A 264 -5.66 1.67 -6.52
N PRO A 265 -4.69 1.26 -7.37
CA PRO A 265 -3.28 1.34 -7.01
C PRO A 265 -2.83 2.77 -6.67
N ALA A 266 -3.23 3.75 -7.47
CA ALA A 266 -2.90 5.15 -7.23
C ALA A 266 -3.51 5.69 -5.92
N LEU A 267 -4.77 5.34 -5.61
CA LEU A 267 -5.44 5.72 -4.36
C LEU A 267 -4.73 5.12 -3.14
N HIS A 268 -4.35 3.84 -3.23
CA HIS A 268 -3.58 3.16 -2.20
C HIS A 268 -2.21 3.84 -1.97
N SER A 269 -1.50 4.17 -3.06
CA SER A 269 -0.22 4.86 -3.01
C SER A 269 -0.32 6.28 -2.45
N ILE A 270 -1.35 7.05 -2.81
CA ILE A 270 -1.60 8.38 -2.23
C ILE A 270 -1.84 8.28 -0.72
N GLN A 271 -2.65 7.30 -0.30
CA GLN A 271 -2.90 7.05 1.13
C GLN A 271 -1.59 6.74 1.86
N TYR A 272 -0.70 5.93 1.28
CA TYR A 272 0.61 5.64 1.85
C TYR A 272 1.53 6.88 1.92
N LEU A 273 1.67 7.59 0.80
CA LEU A 273 2.53 8.76 0.66
C LEU A 273 2.10 9.87 1.62
N TYR A 274 0.81 9.96 1.96
CA TYR A 274 0.33 10.83 3.02
C TYR A 274 0.99 10.53 4.38
N PHE A 275 1.03 9.26 4.80
CA PHE A 275 1.67 8.87 6.06
C PHE A 275 3.19 9.01 6.03
N VAL A 276 3.82 8.79 4.87
CA VAL A 276 5.25 9.09 4.66
C VAL A 276 5.52 10.57 4.83
N ALA A 277 4.74 11.44 4.18
CA ALA A 277 4.86 12.88 4.28
C ALA A 277 4.62 13.37 5.72
N LEU A 278 3.66 12.77 6.43
CA LEU A 278 3.41 13.06 7.84
C LEU A 278 4.61 12.69 8.71
N LEU A 279 5.11 11.45 8.60
CA LEU A 279 6.25 10.94 9.38
C LEU A 279 7.51 11.76 9.10
N ARG A 280 7.88 11.89 7.83
CA ARG A 280 9.13 12.57 7.42
C ARG A 280 9.04 14.08 7.58
N GLY A 281 7.87 14.68 7.35
CA GLY A 281 7.65 16.10 7.56
C GLY A 281 7.79 16.46 9.04
N ASN A 282 7.20 15.67 9.94
CA ASN A 282 7.31 15.91 11.39
C ASN A 282 8.73 15.66 11.91
N ARG A 283 9.41 14.61 11.43
CA ARG A 283 10.82 14.37 11.76
C ARG A 283 11.73 15.48 11.26
N ALA A 284 11.51 15.94 10.03
CA ALA A 284 12.31 17.01 9.46
C ALA A 284 12.13 18.33 10.21
N LYS A 285 10.90 18.70 10.59
CA LYS A 285 10.63 19.89 11.41
C LYS A 285 11.33 19.87 12.76
N GLU A 286 11.45 18.71 13.41
CA GLU A 286 12.24 18.59 14.65
C GLU A 286 13.73 18.85 14.41
N ARG A 287 14.24 18.56 13.21
CA ARG A 287 15.66 18.71 12.85
C ARG A 287 16.00 20.04 12.19
N GLU A 288 15.01 20.86 11.83
CA GLU A 288 15.21 22.24 11.37
C GLU A 288 15.79 23.14 12.48
N GLY A 289 15.46 22.84 13.74
CA GLY A 289 15.91 23.59 14.90
C GLY A 289 17.19 23.04 15.55
N GLU A 290 17.55 23.66 16.67
CA GLU A 290 18.62 23.16 17.54
C GLU A 290 18.34 21.71 17.98
N PRO A 291 19.34 20.82 18.03
CA PRO A 291 20.78 21.04 17.77
C PRO A 291 21.22 20.73 16.33
N HIS A 292 20.30 20.41 15.44
CA HIS A 292 20.64 19.82 14.14
C HIS A 292 20.78 20.83 13.01
N PHE A 293 19.95 21.88 12.99
CA PHE A 293 19.95 22.94 11.97
C PHE A 293 19.98 22.40 10.53
N GLU A 294 19.25 21.31 10.27
CA GLU A 294 19.19 20.67 8.95
C GLU A 294 18.36 21.50 7.95
N PRO A 295 18.49 21.24 6.62
CA PRO A 295 17.67 21.89 5.62
C PRO A 295 16.16 21.75 5.90
N SER A 296 15.38 22.69 5.39
CA SER A 296 13.94 22.75 5.64
C SER A 296 13.24 21.43 5.34
N ALA A 297 12.19 21.13 6.09
CA ALA A 297 11.30 19.99 5.91
C ALA A 297 10.72 19.95 4.50
N LYS A 298 10.45 21.11 3.90
CA LYS A 298 10.03 21.20 2.49
C LYS A 298 11.12 20.68 1.56
N THR A 299 12.35 21.15 1.73
CA THR A 299 13.51 20.71 0.93
C THR A 299 13.74 19.21 1.09
N ARG A 300 13.71 18.70 2.31
CA ARG A 300 13.93 17.27 2.58
C ARG A 300 12.84 16.39 2.00
N LEU A 301 11.57 16.81 2.08
CA LEU A 301 10.46 16.11 1.44
C LEU A 301 10.54 16.17 -0.09
N ALA A 302 10.97 17.29 -0.66
CA ALA A 302 11.16 17.42 -2.11
C ALA A 302 12.29 16.50 -2.61
N VAL A 303 13.43 16.47 -1.92
CA VAL A 303 14.53 15.53 -2.23
C VAL A 303 14.07 14.08 -2.11
N LEU A 304 13.31 13.74 -1.06
CA LEU A 304 12.75 12.40 -0.89
C LEU A 304 11.81 12.03 -2.03
N ALA A 305 10.93 12.94 -2.45
CA ALA A 305 10.01 12.72 -3.55
C ALA A 305 10.74 12.51 -4.89
N LEU A 306 11.73 13.37 -5.19
CA LEU A 306 12.54 13.24 -6.41
C LEU A 306 13.35 11.93 -6.41
N ALA A 307 13.95 11.56 -5.29
CA ALA A 307 14.67 10.29 -5.15
C ALA A 307 13.72 9.09 -5.30
N ALA A 308 12.50 9.16 -4.78
CA ALA A 308 11.50 8.11 -4.93
C ALA A 308 11.04 7.98 -6.39
N VAL A 309 10.83 9.08 -7.10
CA VAL A 309 10.50 9.05 -8.55
C VAL A 309 11.62 8.45 -9.37
N ALA A 310 12.86 8.91 -9.15
CA ALA A 310 14.00 8.38 -9.87
C ALA A 310 14.20 6.88 -9.60
N LEU A 311 14.14 6.47 -8.34
CA LEU A 311 14.29 5.05 -7.98
C LEU A 311 13.10 4.21 -8.46
N GLY A 312 11.88 4.74 -8.44
CA GLY A 312 10.69 4.08 -8.98
C GLY A 312 10.85 3.75 -10.47
N PHE A 313 11.22 4.76 -11.27
CA PHE A 313 11.52 4.59 -12.69
C PHE A 313 12.64 3.56 -12.93
N LEU A 314 13.70 3.57 -12.12
CA LEU A 314 14.76 2.57 -12.24
C LEU A 314 14.24 1.15 -12.00
N LEU A 315 13.44 0.95 -10.96
CA LEU A 315 13.00 -0.37 -10.51
C LEU A 315 11.88 -0.98 -11.37
N PHE A 316 10.95 -0.16 -11.88
CA PHE A 316 9.78 -0.64 -12.61
C PHE A 316 9.91 -0.52 -14.13
N ASP A 317 10.79 0.35 -14.61
CA ASP A 317 10.92 0.63 -16.04
C ASP A 317 12.33 0.29 -16.53
N LEU A 318 13.33 1.10 -16.18
CA LEU A 318 14.63 1.05 -16.85
C LEU A 318 15.36 -0.29 -16.67
N ILE A 319 15.51 -0.76 -15.44
CA ILE A 319 16.23 -2.00 -15.14
C ILE A 319 15.52 -3.23 -15.74
N PRO A 320 14.23 -3.47 -15.49
CA PRO A 320 13.57 -4.65 -16.04
C PRO A 320 13.57 -4.68 -17.57
N MET A 321 13.28 -3.54 -18.23
CA MET A 321 13.31 -3.49 -19.70
C MET A 321 14.72 -3.74 -20.25
N ALA A 322 15.75 -3.12 -19.66
CA ALA A 322 17.13 -3.36 -20.08
C ALA A 322 17.56 -4.82 -19.91
N LEU A 323 17.06 -5.52 -18.89
CA LEU A 323 17.33 -6.94 -18.69
C LEU A 323 16.57 -7.81 -19.71
N ASP A 324 15.31 -7.49 -20.01
CA ASP A 324 14.57 -8.19 -21.05
C ASP A 324 15.25 -8.01 -22.42
N ASP A 325 15.61 -6.78 -22.79
CA ASP A 325 16.31 -6.48 -24.05
C ASP A 325 17.68 -7.16 -24.16
N ALA A 326 18.43 -7.25 -23.06
CA ALA A 326 19.78 -7.79 -23.07
C ALA A 326 19.84 -9.32 -22.94
N LEU A 327 18.88 -9.94 -22.24
CA LEU A 327 18.96 -11.34 -21.82
C LEU A 327 17.88 -12.24 -22.44
N VAL A 328 16.85 -11.70 -23.09
CA VAL A 328 15.86 -12.49 -23.83
C VAL A 328 16.36 -12.68 -25.27
N PRO A 329 16.51 -13.93 -25.76
CA PRO A 329 16.99 -14.18 -27.12
C PRO A 329 16.03 -13.63 -28.18
N ALA A 330 16.58 -13.06 -29.27
CA ALA A 330 15.78 -12.52 -30.39
C ALA A 330 14.90 -13.58 -31.09
N GLY A 331 15.30 -14.86 -31.03
CA GLY A 331 14.51 -15.99 -31.54
C GLY A 331 13.41 -16.49 -30.59
N GLY A 332 13.23 -15.83 -29.44
CA GLY A 332 12.36 -16.28 -28.36
C GLY A 332 13.00 -17.32 -27.45
N ARG A 333 12.25 -17.72 -26.43
CA ARG A 333 12.62 -18.79 -25.47
C ARG A 333 12.09 -20.14 -25.94
N THR A 334 12.65 -21.23 -25.41
CA THR A 334 12.15 -22.59 -25.70
C THR A 334 10.76 -22.78 -25.10
N ASN A 335 10.51 -22.22 -23.92
CA ASN A 335 9.16 -22.09 -23.37
C ASN A 335 8.52 -20.75 -23.81
N PRO A 336 7.54 -20.77 -24.73
CA PRO A 336 6.86 -19.55 -25.16
C PRO A 336 6.02 -18.90 -24.05
N ASP A 337 5.62 -19.65 -23.03
CA ASP A 337 4.74 -19.15 -21.95
C ASP A 337 5.46 -18.16 -21.03
N LEU A 338 6.79 -18.13 -21.00
CA LEU A 338 7.51 -17.05 -20.31
C LEU A 338 7.35 -15.69 -21.00
N GLY A 339 6.95 -15.72 -22.27
CA GLY A 339 6.75 -14.56 -23.11
C GLY A 339 7.96 -13.63 -23.23
N PRO A 340 7.73 -12.40 -23.70
CA PRO A 340 8.82 -11.49 -24.08
C PRO A 340 9.45 -10.75 -22.89
N THR A 341 8.76 -10.65 -21.76
CA THR A 341 9.15 -9.76 -20.65
C THR A 341 9.25 -10.46 -19.27
N PRO A 342 9.95 -11.61 -19.16
CA PRO A 342 10.04 -12.35 -17.90
C PRO A 342 10.81 -11.61 -16.80
N TRP A 343 11.78 -10.76 -17.14
CA TRP A 343 12.51 -9.96 -16.14
C TRP A 343 11.66 -8.82 -15.59
N LEU A 344 10.86 -8.16 -16.44
CA LEU A 344 9.82 -7.24 -15.98
C LEU A 344 8.87 -7.91 -15.00
N ALA A 345 8.32 -9.07 -15.35
CA ALA A 345 7.42 -9.80 -14.46
C ALA A 345 8.08 -10.15 -13.11
N ALA A 346 9.30 -10.71 -13.13
CA ALA A 346 10.01 -11.10 -11.92
C ALA A 346 10.38 -9.91 -11.03
N LEU A 347 10.90 -8.81 -11.60
CA LEU A 347 11.25 -7.62 -10.83
C LEU A 347 10.01 -6.89 -10.31
N TYR A 348 8.94 -6.81 -11.11
CA TYR A 348 7.68 -6.23 -10.67
C TYR A 348 7.15 -6.94 -9.42
N VAL A 349 7.13 -8.29 -9.44
CA VAL A 349 6.73 -9.10 -8.29
C VAL A 349 7.70 -8.96 -7.12
N PHE A 350 9.01 -8.99 -7.38
CA PHE A 350 10.04 -8.82 -6.36
C PHE A 350 9.82 -7.52 -5.58
N VAL A 351 9.64 -6.40 -6.29
CA VAL A 351 9.49 -5.08 -5.66
C VAL A 351 8.21 -5.03 -4.84
N ASN A 352 7.10 -5.54 -5.37
CA ASN A 352 5.82 -5.59 -4.65
C ASN A 352 5.92 -6.41 -3.36
N VAL A 353 6.35 -7.68 -3.46
CA VAL A 353 6.37 -8.58 -2.30
C VAL A 353 7.39 -8.13 -1.25
N HIS A 354 8.57 -7.65 -1.67
CA HIS A 354 9.58 -7.13 -0.76
C HIS A 354 9.09 -5.84 -0.07
N HIS A 355 8.41 -4.94 -0.79
CA HIS A 355 7.76 -3.78 -0.20
C HIS A 355 6.77 -4.17 0.91
N TYR A 356 5.91 -5.17 0.68
CA TYR A 356 4.97 -5.65 1.72
C TYR A 356 5.70 -6.16 2.97
N ALA A 357 6.85 -6.82 2.79
CA ALA A 357 7.69 -7.29 3.90
C ALA A 357 8.29 -6.11 4.68
N MET A 358 8.88 -5.13 4.00
CA MET A 358 9.46 -3.93 4.62
C MET A 358 8.41 -3.12 5.39
N ASP A 359 7.23 -2.94 4.82
CA ASP A 359 6.12 -2.25 5.48
C ASP A 359 5.62 -2.98 6.73
N GLY A 360 5.71 -4.31 6.73
CA GLY A 360 5.49 -5.14 7.91
C GLY A 360 6.45 -4.84 9.08
N VAL A 361 7.51 -4.07 8.85
CA VAL A 361 8.51 -3.65 9.84
C VAL A 361 8.43 -2.16 10.14
N ILE A 362 8.37 -1.29 9.12
CA ILE A 362 8.44 0.17 9.27
C ILE A 362 7.25 0.72 10.06
N TRP A 363 6.04 0.27 9.76
CA TRP A 363 4.80 0.86 10.29
C TRP A 363 4.34 0.28 11.62
N ARG A 364 5.18 -0.57 12.22
CA ARG A 364 4.89 -1.19 13.51
C ARG A 364 5.02 -0.20 14.65
N ARG A 365 4.13 -0.30 15.65
CA ARG A 365 4.15 0.54 16.85
C ARG A 365 5.46 0.43 17.63
N GLU A 366 6.11 -0.74 17.56
CA GLU A 366 7.41 -0.98 18.20
C GLU A 366 8.56 -0.24 17.52
N ASN A 367 8.37 0.29 16.30
CA ASN A 367 9.36 1.13 15.64
C ASN A 367 9.33 2.55 16.25
N PRO A 368 10.43 3.04 16.85
CA PRO A 368 10.50 4.36 17.48
C PRO A 368 10.11 5.51 16.55
N GLU A 369 10.38 5.39 15.24
CA GLU A 369 10.06 6.42 14.25
C GLU A 369 8.55 6.67 14.12
N THR A 370 7.70 5.69 14.45
CA THR A 370 6.24 5.87 14.39
C THR A 370 5.71 6.90 15.39
N ARG A 371 6.53 7.36 16.35
CA ARG A 371 6.19 8.49 17.23
C ARG A 371 5.86 9.77 16.45
N PHE A 372 6.44 9.94 15.26
CA PHE A 372 6.21 11.09 14.40
C PHE A 372 4.83 11.06 13.72
N LEU A 373 4.11 9.94 13.73
CA LEU A 373 2.75 9.84 13.21
C LEU A 373 1.69 10.39 14.18
N ALA A 374 2.00 10.45 15.48
CA ALA A 374 1.07 10.87 16.53
C ALA A 374 1.10 12.39 16.82
N ARG A 375 2.10 13.12 16.31
CA ARG A 375 2.26 14.58 16.42
C ARG A 375 1.64 15.26 15.21
#